data_AF-A0A1C7YW19-F1
#
_entry.id   AF-A0A1C7YW19-F1
#
_cell.length_a   1.000
_cell.length_b   1.000
_cell.length_c   1.000
_cell.angle_alpha   90.00
_cell.angle_beta   90.00
_cell.angle_gamma   90.00
#
_symmetry.space_group_name_H-M   'P 1'
#
loop_
_entity.id
_entity.type
_entity.pdbx_description
1 polymer ?
#
loop_
_entity_poly.entity_id
_entity_poly.type
_entity_poly.pdbx_seq_one_letter_code
_entity_poly.pdbx_strand_id
1 'polypeptide(L)'
;MPLATQLKEDGNYDIGYRATSVIGGTPNDSEVTTIRIDRTAPGAAMLAALVFPQVNFGDRLIGRMPGYAGMEVGDLIQTICNGANGPSYLIQTEDLTKSMEISFPREFLQSLESDEVNITYQITDRAGNRSILAEPVDLILQS
;
A
#
# COMPACT_ATOMS: atom_id res chain seq x y z
N MET A 1 -20.61 -1.03 -27.94
CA MET A 1 -19.35 -1.58 -27.39
C MET A 1 -19.69 -2.23 -26.04
N PRO A 2 -19.24 -3.46 -25.74
CA PRO A 2 -19.53 -4.10 -24.46
C PRO A 2 -18.79 -3.41 -23.31
N LEU A 3 -19.45 -3.22 -22.15
CA LEU A 3 -18.89 -2.60 -20.95
C LEU A 3 -17.54 -3.22 -20.53
N ALA A 4 -17.39 -4.54 -20.70
CA ALA A 4 -16.18 -5.31 -20.39
C ALA A 4 -14.93 -4.88 -21.19
N THR A 5 -15.07 -4.01 -22.19
CA THR A 5 -13.95 -3.51 -23.01
C THR A 5 -13.50 -2.11 -22.59
N GLN A 6 -14.31 -1.37 -21.80
CA GLN A 6 -14.07 0.05 -21.55
C GLN A 6 -13.29 0.34 -20.26
N LEU A 7 -13.30 -0.55 -19.27
CA LEU A 7 -12.63 -0.33 -17.97
C LEU A 7 -11.25 -1.01 -17.87
N LYS A 8 -10.49 -1.02 -18.96
CA LYS A 8 -9.21 -1.74 -19.03
C LYS A 8 -8.00 -0.85 -18.81
N GLU A 9 -8.14 0.44 -19.06
CA GLU A 9 -7.06 1.43 -19.00
C GLU A 9 -7.26 2.33 -17.79
N ASP A 10 -6.16 2.88 -17.27
CA ASP A 10 -6.21 3.83 -16.17
C ASP A 10 -6.92 5.12 -16.61
N GLY A 11 -7.71 5.70 -15.72
CA GLY A 11 -8.44 6.93 -16.00
C GLY A 11 -9.71 7.10 -15.20
N ASN A 12 -10.39 8.22 -15.43
CA ASN A 12 -11.69 8.50 -14.85
C ASN A 12 -12.78 8.08 -15.84
N TYR A 13 -13.79 7.37 -15.34
CA TYR A 13 -14.89 6.85 -16.13
C TYR A 13 -16.21 7.19 -15.47
N ASP A 14 -17.12 7.73 -16.27
CA ASP A 14 -18.48 8.01 -15.84
C ASP A 14 -19.35 6.78 -16.05
N ILE A 15 -20.00 6.34 -14.98
CA ILE A 15 -20.88 5.18 -14.98
C ILE A 15 -22.30 5.63 -14.64
N GLY A 16 -23.23 5.21 -15.49
CA GLY A 16 -24.67 5.31 -15.26
C GLY A 16 -25.36 4.10 -15.89
N TYR A 17 -26.63 3.89 -15.57
CA TYR A 17 -27.46 2.87 -16.19
C TYR A 17 -28.71 3.48 -16.80
N ARG A 18 -29.20 2.87 -17.87
CA ARG A 18 -30.50 3.19 -18.48
C ARG A 18 -31.45 2.04 -18.25
N ALA A 19 -32.56 2.31 -17.58
CA ALA A 19 -33.67 1.38 -17.46
C ALA A 19 -34.71 1.68 -18.54
N THR A 20 -35.22 0.65 -19.22
CA THR A 20 -36.33 0.81 -20.17
C THR A 20 -37.48 -0.09 -19.72
N SER A 21 -38.66 0.50 -19.54
CA SER A 21 -39.85 -0.27 -19.18
C SER A 21 -40.29 -1.16 -20.35
N VAL A 22 -40.64 -2.41 -20.05
CA VAL A 22 -41.19 -3.36 -21.03
C VAL A 22 -42.52 -2.85 -21.60
N ILE A 23 -43.30 -2.14 -20.78
CA ILE A 23 -44.55 -1.51 -21.18
C ILE A 23 -44.30 -0.02 -21.41
N GLY A 24 -44.56 0.46 -22.62
CA GLY A 24 -44.44 1.87 -22.99
C GLY A 24 -43.06 2.28 -23.52
N GLY A 25 -42.00 1.51 -23.27
CA GLY A 25 -40.69 1.68 -23.92
C GLY A 25 -39.94 2.97 -23.58
N THR A 26 -40.44 3.79 -22.63
CA THR A 26 -39.78 5.04 -22.24
C THR A 26 -38.50 4.73 -21.46
N PRO A 27 -37.33 5.21 -21.92
CA PRO A 27 -36.08 5.08 -21.18
C PRO A 27 -36.03 6.06 -20.00
N ASN A 28 -35.43 5.63 -18.90
CA ASN A 28 -35.10 6.43 -17.74
C ASN A 28 -33.61 6.22 -17.41
N ASP A 29 -32.87 7.32 -17.32
CA ASP A 29 -31.45 7.31 -17.02
C ASP A 29 -31.22 7.54 -15.53
N SER A 30 -30.28 6.80 -14.95
CA SER A 30 -29.82 7.03 -13.58
C SER A 30 -28.99 8.30 -13.48
N GLU A 31 -28.71 8.73 -12.24
CA GLU A 31 -27.58 9.63 -12.00
C GLU A 31 -26.26 8.98 -12.46
N VAL A 32 -25.32 9.83 -12.87
CA VAL A 32 -23.99 9.43 -13.31
C VAL A 32 -23.02 9.59 -12.14
N THR A 33 -22.18 8.58 -11.92
CA THR A 33 -21.09 8.61 -10.94
C THR A 33 -19.76 8.40 -11.64
N THR A 34 -18.78 9.26 -11.33
CA THR A 34 -17.41 9.11 -11.80
C THR A 34 -16.65 8.14 -10.91
N ILE A 35 -15.99 7.15 -11.52
CA ILE A 35 -15.03 6.25 -10.87
C ILE A 35 -13.63 6.49 -11.43
N ARG A 36 -12.60 6.14 -10.65
CA ARG A 36 -11.22 6.10 -11.13
C ARG A 36 -10.76 4.65 -11.23
N ILE A 37 -10.34 4.25 -12.42
CA ILE A 37 -9.61 3.00 -12.64
C ILE A 37 -8.13 3.32 -12.53
N ASP A 38 -7.45 2.57 -11.67
CA ASP A 38 -6.03 2.68 -11.42
C ASP A 38 -5.49 1.26 -11.29
N ARG A 39 -4.63 0.87 -12.21
CA ARG A 39 -4.04 -0.47 -12.29
C ARG A 39 -2.53 -0.43 -12.14
N THR A 40 -1.99 0.73 -11.78
CA THR A 40 -0.57 0.96 -11.68
C THR A 40 -0.12 0.72 -10.25
N ALA A 41 0.71 -0.29 -10.04
CA ALA A 41 1.27 -0.57 -8.72
C ALA A 41 2.20 0.56 -8.24
N PRO A 42 2.19 0.88 -6.93
CA PRO A 42 3.08 1.89 -6.35
C PRO A 42 4.54 1.39 -6.32
N GLY A 43 5.49 2.33 -6.23
CA GLY A 43 6.93 2.03 -6.10
C GLY A 43 7.69 1.81 -7.40
N ALA A 44 7.01 1.86 -8.56
CA ALA A 44 7.60 1.63 -9.88
C ALA A 44 8.41 0.31 -9.93
N ALA A 45 9.65 0.34 -10.42
CA ALA A 45 10.48 -0.85 -10.61
C ALA A 45 11.37 -1.22 -9.39
N MET A 46 11.45 -0.36 -8.36
CA MET A 46 12.33 -0.57 -7.21
C MET A 46 11.80 0.15 -5.97
N LEU A 47 11.79 -0.57 -4.84
CA LEU A 47 11.50 0.00 -3.53
C LEU A 47 12.73 -0.11 -2.63
N ALA A 48 13.15 1.03 -2.08
CA ALA A 48 14.32 1.09 -1.23
C ALA A 48 14.05 0.43 0.13
N ALA A 49 15.08 -0.21 0.68
CA ALA A 49 15.08 -0.76 2.02
C ALA A 49 14.71 0.28 3.10
N LEU A 50 14.14 -0.18 4.21
CA LEU A 50 14.02 0.63 5.42
C LEU A 50 15.40 1.00 5.95
N VAL A 51 15.55 2.22 6.47
CA VAL A 51 16.82 2.69 7.04
C VAL A 51 16.71 2.66 8.56
N PHE A 52 17.64 1.95 9.22
CA PHE A 52 17.72 1.86 10.67
C PHE A 52 18.96 2.62 11.17
N PRO A 53 18.87 3.96 11.37
CA PRO A 53 20.04 4.77 11.73
C PRO A 53 20.59 4.45 13.13
N GLN A 54 19.74 3.93 14.00
CA GLN A 54 20.12 3.38 15.30
C GLN A 54 19.42 2.05 15.48
N VAL A 55 20.19 0.98 15.50
CA VAL A 55 19.71 -0.35 15.85
C VAL A 55 19.77 -0.45 17.37
N ASN A 56 18.80 0.18 18.04
CA ASN A 56 18.59 0.04 19.48
C ASN A 56 17.35 -0.81 19.69
N PHE A 57 17.54 -2.07 20.09
CA PHE A 57 16.46 -2.98 20.38
C PHE A 57 15.90 -2.79 21.78
N GLY A 58 15.88 -1.55 22.32
CA GLY A 58 15.20 -1.17 23.56
C GLY A 58 13.71 -1.49 23.51
N ASP A 59 12.82 -0.59 23.92
CA ASP A 59 11.39 -0.90 23.86
C ASP A 59 10.89 -1.07 22.41
N ARG A 60 11.51 -0.36 21.46
CA ARG A 60 11.09 -0.37 20.05
C ARG A 60 12.29 -0.11 19.12
N LEU A 61 12.33 -0.79 17.98
CA LEU A 61 13.21 -0.46 16.86
C LEU A 61 12.47 0.49 15.90
N ILE A 62 13.15 1.55 15.45
CA ILE A 62 12.56 2.54 14.54
C ILE A 62 13.20 2.41 13.15
N GLY A 63 12.40 2.00 12.18
CA GLY A 63 12.76 1.99 10.77
C GLY A 63 12.27 3.27 10.09
N ARG A 64 13.16 3.97 9.41
CA ARG A 64 12.80 5.12 8.57
C ARG A 64 12.47 4.65 7.17
N MET A 65 11.32 5.07 6.68
CA MET A 65 10.88 4.72 5.35
C MET A 65 11.24 5.81 4.34
N PRO A 66 11.99 5.47 3.29
CA PRO A 66 12.20 6.38 2.16
C PRO A 66 10.88 6.68 1.43
N GLY A 67 10.84 7.82 0.74
CA GLY A 67 9.80 8.10 -0.24
C GLY A 67 9.87 7.12 -1.41
N TYR A 68 8.74 6.90 -2.09
CA TYR A 68 8.65 6.02 -3.25
C TYR A 68 7.82 6.66 -4.38
N ALA A 69 7.98 6.13 -5.59
CA ALA A 69 7.26 6.63 -6.77
C ALA A 69 5.76 6.35 -6.64
N GLY A 70 4.94 7.39 -6.84
CA GLY A 70 3.49 7.29 -6.72
C GLY A 70 2.98 7.29 -5.28
N MET A 71 3.79 7.69 -4.30
CA MET A 71 3.36 7.82 -2.91
C MET A 71 2.19 8.79 -2.78
N GLU A 72 1.07 8.30 -2.23
CA GLU A 72 -0.12 9.10 -1.97
C GLU A 72 -0.74 8.78 -0.59
N VAL A 73 -1.50 9.74 -0.06
CA VAL A 73 -2.29 9.54 1.17
C VAL A 73 -3.28 8.41 0.97
N GLY A 74 -3.32 7.48 1.94
CA GLY A 74 -4.19 6.31 1.92
C GLY A 74 -3.53 5.04 1.40
N ASP A 75 -2.29 5.09 0.92
CA ASP A 75 -1.51 3.88 0.64
C ASP A 75 -1.21 3.13 1.94
N LEU A 76 -1.29 1.80 1.91
CA LEU A 76 -1.01 0.93 3.04
C LEU A 76 0.33 0.23 2.86
N ILE A 77 1.23 0.48 3.81
CA ILE A 77 2.50 -0.24 3.93
C ILE A 77 2.30 -1.40 4.88
N GLN A 78 2.64 -2.60 4.43
CA GLN A 78 2.71 -3.80 5.26
C GLN A 78 4.17 -4.24 5.36
N THR A 79 4.76 -4.15 6.55
CA THR A 79 6.09 -4.74 6.78
C THR A 79 6.00 -6.25 6.89
N ILE A 80 7.05 -6.92 6.48
CA ILE A 80 7.18 -8.37 6.52
C ILE A 80 8.51 -8.66 7.21
N CYS A 81 8.45 -9.36 8.34
CA CYS A 81 9.60 -9.69 9.17
C CYS A 81 9.71 -11.22 9.26
N ASN A 82 10.82 -11.79 8.78
CA ASN A 82 11.02 -13.25 8.69
C ASN A 82 9.83 -13.99 8.01
N GLY A 83 9.19 -13.35 7.03
CA GLY A 83 8.02 -13.87 6.33
C GLY A 83 6.67 -13.69 7.06
N ALA A 84 6.67 -13.24 8.31
CA ALA A 84 5.45 -12.90 9.06
C ALA A 84 5.06 -11.43 8.87
N ASN A 85 3.77 -11.12 8.94
CA ASN A 85 3.31 -9.74 8.89
C ASN A 85 3.76 -8.98 10.15
N GLY A 86 4.52 -7.92 9.94
CA GLY A 86 4.89 -6.98 10.98
C GLY A 86 3.93 -5.80 11.11
N PRO A 87 4.35 -4.73 11.79
CA PRO A 87 3.60 -3.48 11.85
C PRO A 87 3.22 -2.95 10.46
N SER A 88 1.99 -2.50 10.32
CA SER A 88 1.52 -1.80 9.12
C SER A 88 1.44 -0.30 9.36
N TYR A 89 1.51 0.47 8.28
CA TYR A 89 1.41 1.93 8.33
C TYR A 89 0.53 2.45 7.19
N LEU A 90 -0.42 3.32 7.49
CA LEU A 90 -1.28 3.98 6.50
C LEU A 90 -0.74 5.39 6.25
N ILE A 91 -0.39 5.71 5.00
CA ILE A 91 0.15 7.03 4.65
C ILE A 91 -0.86 8.14 4.99
N GLN A 92 -0.40 9.13 5.74
CA GLN A 92 -1.13 10.34 6.11
C GLN A 92 -0.57 11.57 5.35
N THR A 93 -1.21 12.73 5.54
CA THR A 93 -0.87 13.93 4.76
C THR A 93 0.51 14.48 5.15
N GLU A 94 0.86 14.37 6.42
CA GLU A 94 2.14 14.77 7.00
C GLU A 94 3.33 14.01 6.42
N ASP A 95 3.16 12.74 6.04
CA ASP A 95 4.21 11.87 5.54
C ASP A 95 4.72 12.29 4.16
N LEU A 96 3.92 13.05 3.40
CA LEU A 96 4.34 13.59 2.10
C LEU A 96 5.41 14.70 2.24
N THR A 97 5.58 15.24 3.45
CA THR A 97 6.50 16.36 3.72
C THR A 97 7.54 16.06 4.79
N LYS A 98 7.38 14.95 5.53
CA LYS A 98 8.23 14.57 6.67
C LYS A 98 8.77 13.16 6.47
N SER A 99 9.84 12.85 7.21
CA SER A 99 10.33 11.47 7.28
C SER A 99 9.32 10.60 8.02
N MET A 100 8.88 9.52 7.38
CA MET A 100 8.01 8.52 7.96
C MET A 100 8.82 7.50 8.76
N GLU A 101 8.29 7.12 9.91
CA GLU A 101 8.92 6.15 10.82
C GLU A 101 7.94 5.02 11.14
N ILE A 102 8.38 3.78 10.94
CA ILE A 102 7.66 2.57 11.33
C ILE A 102 8.32 2.03 12.59
N SER A 103 7.51 1.82 13.61
CA SER A 103 7.98 1.34 14.89
C SER A 103 7.68 -0.14 15.07
N PHE A 104 8.73 -0.91 15.34
CA PHE A 104 8.70 -2.34 15.60
C PHE A 104 8.84 -2.56 17.11
N PRO A 105 7.75 -2.95 17.81
CA PRO A 105 7.80 -3.23 19.25
C PRO A 105 8.75 -4.40 19.54
N ARG A 106 9.45 -4.34 20.67
CA ARG A 106 10.35 -5.43 21.10
C ARG A 106 9.61 -6.76 21.23
N GLU A 107 8.39 -6.75 21.75
CA GLU A 107 7.58 -7.95 21.94
C GLU A 107 7.29 -8.63 20.60
N PHE A 108 7.06 -7.85 19.55
CA PHE A 108 6.90 -8.38 18.19
C PHE A 108 8.21 -8.98 17.68
N LEU A 109 9.34 -8.28 17.83
CA LEU A 109 10.64 -8.80 17.38
C LEU A 109 11.02 -10.10 18.11
N GLN A 110 10.73 -10.20 19.41
CA GLN A 110 10.96 -11.43 20.18
C GLN A 110 10.03 -12.57 19.76
N SER A 111 8.80 -12.25 19.32
CA SER A 111 7.86 -13.25 18.82
C SER A 111 8.28 -13.92 17.50
N LEU A 112 9.31 -13.39 16.82
CA LEU A 112 9.88 -14.00 15.62
C LEU A 112 10.79 -15.21 15.93
N GLU A 113 11.07 -15.49 17.21
CA GLU A 113 11.85 -16.64 17.69
C GLU A 113 13.20 -16.83 16.97
N SER A 114 13.84 -15.72 16.57
CA SER A 114 15.11 -15.70 15.83
C SER A 114 15.93 -14.50 16.23
N ASP A 115 17.23 -14.68 16.41
CA ASP A 115 18.20 -13.60 16.64
C ASP A 115 18.51 -12.82 15.36
N GLU A 116 18.25 -13.41 14.18
CA GLU A 116 18.34 -12.74 12.89
C GLU A 116 16.93 -12.34 12.42
N VAL A 117 16.76 -11.06 12.10
CA VAL A 117 15.52 -10.48 11.63
C VAL A 117 15.74 -9.87 10.25
N ASN A 118 15.15 -10.51 9.24
CA ASN A 118 15.03 -9.98 7.89
C ASN A 118 13.75 -9.13 7.80
N ILE A 119 13.88 -7.85 7.44
CA ILE A 119 12.77 -6.91 7.31
C ILE A 119 12.66 -6.41 5.87
N THR A 120 11.49 -6.59 5.26
CA THR A 120 11.08 -5.95 4.00
C THR A 120 9.68 -5.35 4.16
N TYR A 121 9.11 -4.78 3.11
CA TYR A 121 7.73 -4.31 3.09
C TYR A 121 7.12 -4.38 1.68
N GLN A 122 5.79 -4.32 1.65
CA GLN A 122 4.99 -4.17 0.43
C GLN A 122 4.00 -3.01 0.61
N ILE A 123 3.68 -2.32 -0.47
CA ILE A 123 2.75 -1.21 -0.49
C ILE A 123 1.51 -1.62 -1.28
N THR A 124 0.34 -1.29 -0.76
CA THR A 124 -0.95 -1.43 -1.45
C THR A 124 -1.57 -0.05 -1.61
N ASP A 125 -1.89 0.34 -2.84
CA ASP A 125 -2.54 1.63 -3.09
C ASP A 125 -4.05 1.59 -2.77
N ARG A 126 -4.71 2.72 -2.97
CA ARG A 126 -6.17 2.89 -2.74
C ARG A 126 -7.06 2.09 -3.69
N ALA A 127 -6.54 1.69 -4.86
CA ALA A 127 -7.24 0.84 -5.81
C ALA A 127 -6.97 -0.66 -5.55
N GLY A 128 -6.08 -0.98 -4.60
CA GLY A 128 -5.71 -2.34 -4.22
C GLY A 128 -4.53 -2.91 -5.01
N ASN A 129 -3.84 -2.12 -5.84
CA ASN A 129 -2.64 -2.59 -6.54
C ASN A 129 -1.49 -2.74 -5.56
N ARG A 130 -0.76 -3.85 -5.67
CA ARG A 130 0.36 -4.17 -4.78
C ARG A 130 1.68 -3.93 -5.49
N SER A 131 2.61 -3.28 -4.79
CA SER A 131 3.99 -3.12 -5.24
C SER A 131 4.73 -4.45 -5.28
N ILE A 132 5.93 -4.43 -5.87
CA ILE A 132 6.97 -5.42 -5.56
C ILE A 132 7.36 -5.36 -4.08
N LEU A 133 8.11 -6.36 -3.59
CA LEU A 133 8.76 -6.26 -2.28
C LEU A 133 9.91 -5.25 -2.34
N ALA A 134 10.09 -4.51 -1.25
CA ALA A 134 11.26 -3.68 -1.07
C ALA A 134 12.53 -4.49 -0.88
N GLU A 135 13.68 -3.85 -1.13
CA GLU A 135 14.97 -4.42 -0.75
C GLU A 135 14.96 -4.77 0.75
N PRO A 136 15.33 -6.02 1.11
CA PRO A 136 15.33 -6.43 2.50
C PRO A 136 16.50 -5.83 3.28
N VAL A 137 16.36 -5.78 4.61
CA VAL A 137 17.43 -5.49 5.54
C VAL A 137 17.54 -6.62 6.56
N ASP A 138 18.74 -7.15 6.71
CA ASP A 138 19.05 -8.12 7.75
C ASP A 138 19.61 -7.42 8.99
N LEU A 139 19.01 -7.72 10.14
CA LEU A 139 19.42 -7.20 11.44
C LEU A 139 19.70 -8.36 12.38
N ILE A 140 20.68 -8.19 13.26
CA ILE A 140 20.98 -9.14 14.34
C ILE A 140 20.50 -8.49 15.64
N LEU A 141 19.57 -9.13 16.34
CA LEU A 141 19.14 -8.76 17.67
C LEU A 141 20.32 -8.89 18.63
N GLN A 142 20.92 -7.77 19.02
CA GLN A 142 21.94 -7.77 20.06
C GLN A 142 21.24 -7.93 21.42
N SER A 143 21.61 -8.99 22.15
CA SER A 143 21.16 -9.28 23.50
C SER A 143 21.84 -8.41 24.55
#